data_AF-A0A7N0T0S1-F1
#
_entry.id   AF-A0A7N0T0S1-F1
#
_cell.length_a   1.000
_cell.length_b   1.000
_cell.length_c   1.000
_cell.angle_alpha   90.00
_cell.angle_beta   90.00
_cell.angle_gamma   90.00
#
_symmetry.space_group_name_H-M   'P 1'
#
loop_
_entity.id
_entity.type
_entity.pdbx_description
1 polymer ?
#
loop_
_entity_poly.entity_id
_entity_poly.type
_entity_poly.pdbx_seq_one_letter_code
_entity_poly.pdbx_strand_id
1 'polypeptide(L)'
;MELALNFIIWESSLKKSVSKEIWKRNLGRDDRCIADNGKEARFPFLDEDVIRTLLDLPLWVVADLNKPSGVGDKSILREVARLLGIKHAATFPKRAIQFGSRIARESNRTNFGSNRAANQASAGSAVIGTSLN
;
A
#
# COMPACT_ATOMS: atom_id res chain seq x y z
N MET A 1 -11.11 22.11 15.41
CA MET A 1 -9.88 21.48 15.96
C MET A 1 -9.65 20.07 15.40
N GLU A 2 -10.68 19.22 15.33
CA GLU A 2 -10.54 17.81 14.91
C GLU A 2 -9.98 17.61 13.48
N LEU A 3 -10.40 18.44 12.52
CA LEU A 3 -9.90 18.38 11.13
C LEU A 3 -8.40 18.71 11.01
N ALA A 4 -7.91 19.67 11.79
CA ALA A 4 -6.50 20.06 11.79
C ALA A 4 -5.62 18.97 12.43
N LEU A 5 -6.12 18.33 13.49
CA LEU A 5 -5.43 17.21 14.15
C LEU A 5 -5.32 16.00 13.21
N ASN A 6 -6.40 15.68 12.50
CA ASN A 6 -6.43 14.59 11.51
C ASN A 6 -5.49 14.85 10.34
N PHE A 7 -5.37 16.10 9.89
CA PHE A 7 -4.41 16.50 8.86
C PHE A 7 -2.96 16.30 9.31
N ILE A 8 -2.60 16.77 10.50
CA ILE A 8 -1.24 16.63 11.06
C ILE A 8 -0.86 15.16 11.26
N ILE A 9 -1.78 14.35 11.79
CA ILE A 9 -1.57 12.91 12.00
C ILE A 9 -1.36 12.21 10.65
N TRP A 10 -2.19 12.54 9.65
CA TRP A 10 -2.08 11.97 8.31
C TRP A 10 -0.74 12.33 7.66
N GLU A 11 -0.37 13.60 7.67
CA GLU A 11 0.89 14.09 7.12
C GLU A 11 2.10 13.40 7.79
N SER A 12 2.09 13.31 9.12
CA SER A 12 3.15 12.67 9.90
C SER A 12 3.26 11.16 9.61
N SER A 13 2.12 10.45 9.55
CA SER A 13 2.07 9.01 9.26
C SER A 13 2.52 8.71 7.82
N LEU A 14 2.15 9.57 6.87
CA LEU A 14 2.52 9.41 5.47
C LEU A 14 4.01 9.69 5.26
N LYS A 15 4.55 10.77 5.84
CA LYS A 15 5.99 11.08 5.86
C LYS A 15 6.81 9.92 6.42
N LYS A 16 6.39 9.32 7.53
CA LYS A 16 7.05 8.13 8.10
C LYS A 16 7.02 6.94 7.12
N SER A 17 5.86 6.69 6.51
CA SER A 17 5.68 5.53 5.61
C SER A 17 6.55 5.65 4.36
N VAL A 18 6.60 6.83 3.73
CA VAL A 18 7.41 7.09 2.52
C VAL A 18 8.91 7.06 2.86
N SER A 19 9.32 7.74 3.94
CA SER A 19 10.75 7.88 4.30
C SER A 19 11.40 6.69 5.00
N LYS A 20 10.62 5.77 5.60
CA LYS A 20 11.17 4.67 6.42
C LYS A 20 10.68 3.28 6.05
N GLU A 21 9.38 3.12 5.85
CA GLU A 21 8.79 1.78 5.76
C GLU A 21 8.75 1.22 4.34
N ILE A 22 8.35 2.05 3.37
CA ILE A 22 8.18 1.61 1.98
C ILE A 22 9.52 1.28 1.34
N TRP A 23 10.56 2.11 1.55
CA TRP A 23 11.87 1.85 0.96
C TRP A 23 12.51 0.55 1.49
N LYS A 24 12.50 0.36 2.82
CA LYS A 24 13.26 -0.73 3.45
C LYS A 24 12.64 -2.08 3.16
N ARG A 25 11.30 -2.12 3.18
CA ARG A 25 10.55 -3.37 3.05
C ARG A 25 10.12 -3.64 1.62
N ASN A 26 9.35 -2.72 1.04
CA ASN A 26 8.69 -2.97 -0.25
C ASN A 26 9.67 -2.75 -1.39
N LEU A 27 10.25 -1.55 -1.51
CA LEU A 27 11.13 -1.21 -2.62
C LEU A 27 12.43 -2.01 -2.58
N GLY A 28 13.03 -2.20 -1.41
CA GLY A 28 14.24 -3.01 -1.30
C GLY A 28 14.03 -4.47 -1.71
N ARG A 29 12.83 -5.04 -1.46
CA ARG A 29 12.49 -6.39 -1.95
C ARG A 29 12.30 -6.38 -3.47
N ASP A 30 11.50 -5.45 -3.99
CA ASP A 30 11.19 -5.36 -5.41
C ASP A 30 12.44 -5.09 -6.25
N ASP A 31 13.31 -4.18 -5.80
CA ASP A 31 14.59 -3.84 -6.44
C ASP A 31 15.48 -5.07 -6.58
N ARG A 32 15.75 -5.80 -5.48
CA ARG A 32 16.57 -7.03 -5.54
C ARG A 32 16.00 -8.07 -6.52
N CYS A 33 14.68 -8.30 -6.49
CA CYS A 33 14.06 -9.28 -7.39
C CYS A 33 14.13 -8.85 -8.86
N ILE A 34 14.01 -7.55 -9.15
CA ILE A 34 13.95 -7.03 -10.52
C ILE A 34 15.36 -6.86 -11.10
N ALA A 35 16.30 -6.36 -10.31
CA ALA A 35 17.70 -6.19 -10.69
C ALA A 35 18.41 -7.52 -10.96
N ASP A 36 18.03 -8.60 -10.26
CA ASP A 36 18.51 -9.97 -10.54
C ASP A 36 18.16 -10.44 -11.97
N ASN A 37 17.17 -9.79 -12.59
CA ASN A 37 16.77 -10.05 -13.98
C ASN A 37 17.34 -9.01 -14.97
N GLY A 38 18.32 -8.18 -14.56
CA GLY A 38 18.91 -7.13 -15.40
C GLY A 38 17.90 -6.05 -15.80
N LYS A 39 16.85 -5.86 -15.00
CA LYS A 39 15.77 -4.90 -15.27
C LYS A 39 15.75 -3.80 -14.22
N GLU A 40 15.18 -2.66 -14.59
CA GLU A 40 14.93 -1.55 -13.69
C GLU A 40 13.41 -1.30 -13.60
N ALA A 41 12.90 -1.18 -12.38
CA ALA A 41 11.49 -0.89 -12.14
C ALA A 41 11.25 0.62 -12.14
N ARG A 42 10.13 1.04 -12.73
CA ARG A 42 9.62 2.41 -12.60
C ARG A 42 8.35 2.40 -11.75
N PHE A 43 8.26 3.34 -10.82
CA PHE A 43 7.14 3.47 -9.88
C PHE A 43 6.45 4.83 -10.04
N PRO A 44 5.63 5.06 -11.09
CA PRO A 44 5.06 6.38 -11.37
C PRO A 44 4.21 6.98 -10.24
N PHE A 45 3.61 6.14 -9.40
CA PHE A 45 2.83 6.60 -8.24
C PHE A 45 3.69 7.03 -7.04
N LEU A 46 5.01 6.82 -7.11
CA LEU A 46 5.98 7.32 -6.14
C LEU A 46 6.75 8.55 -6.67
N ASP A 47 6.36 9.08 -7.82
CA ASP A 47 6.88 10.33 -8.33
C ASP A 47 6.62 11.48 -7.34
N GLU A 48 7.61 12.35 -7.17
CA GLU A 48 7.59 13.42 -6.16
C GLU A 48 6.47 14.44 -6.42
N ASP A 49 6.19 14.74 -7.69
CA ASP A 49 5.15 15.69 -8.06
C ASP A 49 3.76 15.07 -7.85
N VAL A 50 3.61 13.77 -8.11
CA VAL A 50 2.38 13.02 -7.80
C VAL A 50 2.13 13.01 -6.30
N ILE A 51 3.14 12.68 -5.50
CA ILE A 51 3.02 12.67 -4.03
C ILE A 51 2.67 14.05 -3.50
N ARG A 52 3.38 15.10 -3.95
CA ARG A 52 3.13 16.49 -3.54
C ARG A 52 1.70 16.91 -3.86
N THR A 53 1.25 16.65 -5.09
CA THR A 53 -0.13 16.96 -5.52
C THR A 53 -1.17 16.28 -4.64
N LEU A 54 -0.96 15.02 -4.27
CA LEU A 54 -1.89 14.29 -3.40
C LEU A 54 -1.84 14.78 -1.94
N LEU A 55 -0.69 15.28 -1.47
CA LEU A 55 -0.52 15.85 -0.14
C LEU A 55 -1.22 17.19 0.05
N ASP A 56 -1.35 17.97 -1.01
CA ASP A 56 -2.03 19.26 -1.00
C ASP A 56 -3.58 19.14 -1.04
N LEU A 57 -4.09 17.94 -1.31
CA LEU A 57 -5.53 17.68 -1.36
C LEU A 57 -6.07 17.22 0.00
N PRO A 58 -7.30 17.63 0.37
CA PRO A 58 -7.94 17.10 1.56
C PRO A 58 -8.10 15.58 1.50
N LEU A 59 -7.89 14.90 2.64
CA LEU A 59 -7.91 13.43 2.70
C LEU A 59 -9.19 12.85 2.08
N TRP A 60 -10.37 13.40 2.35
CA TRP A 60 -11.64 12.90 1.82
C TRP A 60 -11.77 12.98 0.29
N VAL A 61 -10.99 13.85 -0.37
CA VAL A 61 -10.90 13.90 -1.84
C VAL A 61 -10.06 12.72 -2.34
N VAL A 62 -8.95 12.42 -1.65
CA VAL A 62 -8.04 11.31 -1.99
C VAL A 62 -8.68 9.95 -1.65
N ALA A 63 -9.25 9.83 -0.46
CA ALA A 63 -9.90 8.65 0.09
C ALA A 63 -10.92 9.04 1.19
N ASP A 64 -12.13 8.53 1.08
CA ASP A 64 -13.19 8.72 2.07
C ASP A 64 -13.33 7.45 2.92
N LEU A 65 -12.58 7.39 4.02
CA LEU A 65 -12.49 6.19 4.86
C LEU A 65 -13.76 5.91 5.68
N ASN A 66 -14.77 6.79 5.62
CA ASN A 66 -16.08 6.53 6.20
C ASN A 66 -16.95 5.63 5.31
N LYS A 67 -16.57 5.47 4.04
CA LYS A 67 -17.26 4.58 3.10
C LYS A 67 -16.71 3.15 3.15
N PRO A 68 -17.50 2.15 2.70
CA PRO A 68 -17.03 0.77 2.64
C PRO A 68 -15.75 0.58 1.82
N SER A 69 -14.97 -0.44 2.16
CA SER A 69 -13.81 -0.87 1.38
C SER A 69 -14.21 -1.22 -0.06
N GLY A 70 -13.41 -0.78 -1.03
CA GLY A 70 -13.74 -0.87 -2.45
C GLY A 70 -14.47 0.36 -2.99
N VAL A 71 -14.99 1.22 -2.11
CA VAL A 71 -15.72 2.45 -2.49
C VAL A 71 -14.95 3.69 -2.04
N GLY A 72 -14.66 3.79 -0.75
CA GLY A 72 -14.00 4.96 -0.15
C GLY A 72 -12.48 4.97 -0.30
N ASP A 73 -11.87 3.79 -0.44
CA ASP A 73 -10.44 3.67 -0.64
C ASP A 73 -10.08 4.08 -2.08
N LYS A 74 -9.02 4.87 -2.21
CA LYS A 74 -8.47 5.30 -3.52
C LYS A 74 -9.47 6.07 -4.39
N SER A 75 -10.38 6.83 -3.78
CA SER A 75 -11.42 7.61 -4.48
C SER A 75 -10.88 8.39 -5.67
N ILE A 76 -9.82 9.18 -5.46
CA ILE A 76 -9.22 10.00 -6.54
C ILE A 76 -8.67 9.15 -7.69
N LEU A 77 -8.03 8.03 -7.38
CA LEU A 77 -7.50 7.12 -8.40
C LEU A 77 -8.62 6.47 -9.22
N ARG A 78 -9.74 6.14 -8.57
CA ARG A 78 -10.93 5.60 -9.25
C ARG A 78 -11.54 6.65 -10.18
N GLU A 79 -11.57 7.91 -9.75
CA GLU A 79 -12.08 8.99 -10.58
C GLU A 79 -11.21 9.25 -11.80
N VAL A 80 -9.88 9.37 -11.62
CA VAL A 80 -8.93 9.49 -12.74
C VAL A 80 -9.06 8.30 -13.70
N ALA A 81 -9.21 7.07 -13.20
CA ALA A 81 -9.44 5.90 -14.04
C ALA A 81 -10.73 6.00 -14.86
N ARG A 82 -11.82 6.58 -14.31
CA ARG A 82 -13.06 6.81 -15.07
C ARG A 82 -12.86 7.87 -16.16
N LEU A 83 -12.17 8.98 -15.84
CA LEU A 83 -11.86 10.04 -16.79
C LEU A 83 -11.03 9.53 -17.97
N LEU A 84 -10.11 8.60 -17.71
CA LEU A 84 -9.29 7.92 -18.73
C LEU A 84 -10.03 6.78 -19.46
N GLY A 85 -11.32 6.55 -19.16
CA GLY A 85 -12.12 5.49 -19.80
C GLY A 85 -11.90 4.07 -19.25
N ILE A 86 -11.09 3.89 -18.21
CA ILE A 86 -10.74 2.60 -17.60
C ILE A 86 -11.80 2.18 -16.55
N LYS A 87 -13.06 2.10 -16.99
CA LYS A 87 -14.24 1.97 -16.11
C LYS A 87 -14.22 0.74 -15.22
N HIS A 88 -13.76 -0.41 -15.72
CA HIS A 88 -13.68 -1.64 -14.91
C HIS A 88 -12.60 -1.59 -13.83
N ALA A 89 -11.43 -1.03 -14.13
CA ALA A 89 -10.36 -0.90 -13.13
C ALA A 89 -10.81 -0.01 -11.96
N ALA A 90 -11.61 1.03 -12.25
CA ALA A 90 -12.13 1.94 -11.25
C ALA A 90 -13.06 1.28 -10.21
N THR A 91 -13.63 0.11 -10.48
CA THR A 91 -14.59 -0.56 -9.58
C THR A 91 -13.96 -1.66 -8.73
N PHE A 92 -12.75 -2.13 -9.03
CA PHE A 92 -12.17 -3.25 -8.29
C PHE A 92 -11.70 -2.83 -6.89
N PRO A 93 -12.02 -3.60 -5.83
CA PRO A 93 -11.42 -3.38 -4.52
C PRO A 93 -9.92 -3.68 -4.57
N LYS A 94 -9.11 -2.93 -3.80
CA LYS A 94 -7.67 -3.20 -3.70
C LYS A 94 -7.45 -4.64 -3.22
N ARG A 95 -6.68 -5.41 -3.98
CA ARG A 95 -6.15 -6.70 -3.55
C ARG A 95 -4.64 -6.70 -3.76
N ALA A 96 -3.86 -6.99 -2.71
CA ALA A 96 -2.42 -7.13 -2.88
C ALA A 96 -2.11 -8.36 -3.74
N ILE A 97 -1.04 -8.31 -4.53
CA ILE A 97 -0.68 -9.34 -5.51
C ILE A 97 -0.63 -10.73 -4.85
N GLN A 98 -0.04 -10.83 -3.66
CA GLN A 98 0.09 -12.09 -2.93
C GLN A 98 -1.26 -12.77 -2.57
N PHE A 99 -2.31 -11.97 -2.41
CA PHE A 99 -3.67 -12.46 -2.17
C PHE A 99 -4.40 -12.71 -3.48
N GLY A 100 -4.20 -11.84 -4.48
CA GLY A 100 -4.79 -11.99 -5.81
C GLY A 100 -4.32 -13.24 -6.54
N SER A 101 -3.02 -13.56 -6.48
CA SER A 101 -2.42 -14.76 -7.07
C SER A 101 -2.62 -16.03 -6.24
N ARG A 102 -3.18 -15.90 -5.02
CA ARG A 102 -3.32 -16.97 -4.02
C ARG A 102 -1.98 -17.53 -3.50
N ILE A 103 -0.83 -16.96 -3.87
CA ILE A 103 0.49 -17.46 -3.42
C ILE A 103 0.63 -17.41 -1.89
N ALA A 104 0.05 -16.42 -1.22
CA ALA A 104 0.06 -16.35 0.25
C ALA A 104 -0.67 -17.56 0.88
N ARG A 105 -1.79 -17.99 0.28
CA ARG A 105 -2.53 -19.16 0.74
C ARG A 105 -1.74 -20.45 0.53
N GLU A 106 -1.11 -20.58 -0.64
CA GLU A 106 -0.28 -21.74 -0.97
C GLU A 106 0.93 -21.84 -0.04
N SER A 107 1.65 -20.73 0.16
CA SER A 107 2.77 -20.65 1.11
C SER A 107 2.34 -21.01 2.54
N ASN A 108 1.21 -20.46 3.00
CA ASN A 108 0.72 -20.76 4.34
C ASN A 108 0.31 -22.22 4.53
N ARG A 109 -0.29 -22.84 3.50
CA ARG A 109 -0.64 -24.26 3.53
C ARG A 109 0.59 -25.14 3.60
N THR A 110 1.62 -24.85 2.81
CA THR A 110 2.86 -25.63 2.81
C THR A 110 3.64 -25.47 4.11
N ASN A 111 3.76 -24.25 4.64
CA ASN A 111 4.61 -23.97 5.80
C ASN A 111 3.92 -24.17 7.16
N PHE A 112 2.60 -24.00 7.22
CA PHE A 112 1.84 -24.01 8.49
C PHE A 112 0.61 -24.93 8.44
N GLY A 113 0.36 -25.65 7.34
CA GLY A 113 -0.82 -26.51 7.15
C GLY A 113 -2.13 -25.75 6.88
N SER A 114 -2.27 -24.51 7.34
CA SER A 114 -3.45 -23.67 7.09
C SER A 114 -3.18 -22.17 7.26
N ASN A 115 -4.04 -21.33 6.68
CA ASN A 115 -4.01 -19.88 6.92
C ASN A 115 -4.26 -19.53 8.39
N ARG A 116 -5.10 -20.29 9.10
CA ARG A 116 -5.39 -20.03 10.52
C ARG A 116 -4.15 -20.24 11.37
N ALA A 117 -3.44 -21.33 11.15
CA ALA A 117 -2.19 -21.64 11.84
C ALA A 117 -1.09 -20.62 11.51
N ALA A 118 -0.96 -20.22 10.23
CA ALA A 118 -0.01 -19.19 9.83
C ALA A 118 -0.25 -17.84 10.53
N ASN A 119 -1.52 -17.43 10.66
CA ASN A 119 -1.88 -16.21 11.38
C ASN A 119 -1.57 -16.29 12.88
N GLN A 120 -1.77 -17.44 13.52
CA GLN A 120 -1.41 -17.66 14.92
C GLN A 120 0.11 -17.60 15.14
N ALA A 121 0.89 -18.04 14.15
CA ALA A 121 2.35 -17.98 14.18
C ALA A 121 2.92 -16.60 13.79
N SER A 122 2.08 -15.58 13.59
CA SER A 122 2.48 -14.25 13.09
C SER A 122 3.30 -14.31 11.78
N ALA A 123 3.02 -15.29 10.92
CA ALA A 123 3.74 -15.50 9.67
C ALA A 123 3.71 -14.23 8.79
N GLY A 124 4.88 -13.75 8.37
CA GLY A 124 5.02 -12.54 7.53
C GLY A 124 5.07 -11.21 8.30
N SER A 125 4.96 -11.22 9.62
CA SER A 125 5.34 -10.05 10.42
C SER A 125 6.86 -9.88 10.37
N ALA A 126 7.34 -8.69 10.00
CA ALA A 126 8.77 -8.41 10.11
C ALA A 126 8.99 -7.74 11.47
N VAL A 127 9.89 -8.31 12.26
CA VAL A 127 10.40 -7.68 13.48
C VAL A 127 11.19 -6.46 13.06
N ILE A 128 10.60 -5.27 13.22
CA ILE A 128 11.36 -4.03 13.11
C ILE A 128 12.07 -3.87 14.44
N GLY A 129 13.33 -4.30 14.51
CA GLY A 129 14.14 -4.11 15.70
C GLY A 129 14.17 -2.63 16.07
N THR A 130 13.56 -2.29 17.20
CA THR A 130 13.81 -1.02 17.91
C THR A 130 15.17 -1.15 18.57
N SER A 131 16.23 -1.05 17.80
CA SER A 131 17.59 -0.93 18.32
C SER A 131 18.13 0.42 17.90
N LEU A 132 17.81 1.44 18.69
CA LEU A 132 18.67 2.59 18.96
C LEU A 132 18.31 3.08 20.38
N ASN A 133 19.20 2.79 21.33
CA ASN A 133 19.36 3.59 22.53
C ASN A 133 19.97 4.93 22.15
#